data_AF-A0A916IRY6-F1
#
_entry.id   AF-A0A916IRY6-F1
#
_cell.length_a   1.000
_cell.length_b   1.000
_cell.length_c   1.000
_cell.angle_alpha   90.00
_cell.angle_beta   90.00
_cell.angle_gamma   90.00
#
_symmetry.space_group_name_H-M   'P 1'
#
loop_
_entity.id
_entity.type
_entity.pdbx_description
1 polymer ?
#
loop_
_entity_poly.entity_id
_entity_poly.type
_entity_poly.pdbx_seq_one_letter_code
_entity_poly.pdbx_strand_id
1 'polypeptide(L)' 'MAITTRVRKKKQYRKAVLRLRAAIKRGDAEAIRIRREQLKALPVPRQRYVHMGSSAT' A
#
# COMPACT_ATOMS: atom_id res chain seq x y z
N MET A 1 3.41 -15.48 -18.38
CA MET A 1 4.11 -14.71 -17.30
C MET A 1 3.18 -13.88 -16.39
N ALA A 2 1.89 -14.20 -16.22
CA ALA A 2 0.96 -13.34 -15.47
C ALA A 2 1.04 -13.47 -13.93
N ILE A 3 1.45 -14.63 -13.42
CA ILE A 3 1.50 -14.89 -11.96
C ILE A 3 2.66 -14.11 -11.31
N THR A 4 3.81 -14.03 -11.99
CA THR A 4 5.02 -13.36 -11.49
C THR A 4 4.83 -11.86 -11.35
N THR A 5 4.08 -11.21 -12.26
CA THR A 5 3.82 -9.76 -12.20
C THR A 5 2.90 -9.39 -11.04
N ARG A 6 1.91 -10.23 -10.70
CA ARG A 6 1.03 -10.04 -9.53
C ARG A 6 1.81 -10.13 -8.21
N VAL A 7 2.65 -11.15 -8.08
CA VAL A 7 3.51 -11.33 -6.88
C VAL A 7 4.50 -10.18 -6.75
N ARG A 8 5.09 -9.72 -7.86
CA ARG A 8 6.02 -8.57 -7.90
C ARG A 8 5.34 -7.28 -7.43
N LYS A 9 4.14 -6.97 -7.96
CA LYS A 9 3.34 -5.79 -7.55
C LYS A 9 2.99 -5.83 -6.05
N LYS A 10 2.56 -7.00 -5.54
CA LYS A 10 2.26 -7.19 -4.11
C LYS A 10 3.49 -6.95 -3.22
N LYS A 11 4.65 -7.47 -3.61
CA LYS A 11 5.92 -7.25 -2.87
C LYS A 11 6.33 -5.77 -2.88
N GLN A 12 6.19 -5.08 -4.02
CA GLN A 12 6.51 -3.66 -4.15
C GLN A 12 5.62 -2.79 -3.24
N TYR A 13 4.31 -3.05 -3.25
CA TYR A 13 3.36 -2.36 -2.37
C TYR A 13 3.71 -2.55 -0.89
N ARG A 14 3.97 -3.80 -0.46
CA ARG A 14 4.36 -4.09 0.93
C ARG A 14 5.63 -3.36 1.36
N LYS A 15 6.65 -3.30 0.48
CA LYS A 15 7.89 -2.54 0.75
C LYS A 15 7.64 -1.04 0.91
N ALA A 16 6.78 -0.46 0.07
CA ALA A 16 6.44 0.96 0.14
C ALA A 16 5.71 1.31 1.46
N VAL A 17 4.79 0.46 1.90
CA VAL A 17 4.09 0.63 3.19
C VAL A 17 5.05 0.58 4.39
N LEU A 18 5.98 -0.39 4.42
CA LEU A 18 6.96 -0.49 5.51
C LEU A 18 7.86 0.74 5.59
N ARG A 19 8.27 1.25 4.42
CA ARG A 19 9.01 2.50 4.31
C ARG A 19 8.17 3.65 4.86
N LEU A 20 6.91 3.82 4.44
CA LEU A 20 6.07 4.88 4.98
C LEU A 20 5.98 4.80 6.52
N ARG A 21 5.75 3.61 7.08
CA ARG A 21 5.66 3.39 8.53
C ARG A 21 6.95 3.79 9.26
N ALA A 22 8.11 3.48 8.70
CA ALA A 22 9.40 3.86 9.27
C ALA A 22 9.63 5.38 9.21
N ALA A 23 9.19 6.06 8.14
CA ALA A 23 9.28 7.52 8.04
C ALA A 23 8.36 8.21 9.07
N ILE A 24 7.13 7.70 9.25
CA ILE A 24 6.21 8.16 10.30
C ILE A 24 6.84 8.03 11.69
N LYS A 25 7.44 6.87 12.00
CA LYS A 25 8.09 6.65 13.30
C LYS A 25 9.25 7.61 13.57
N ARG A 26 9.96 8.05 12.53
CA ARG A 26 11.08 9.00 12.63
C ARG A 26 10.64 10.47 12.65
N GLY A 27 9.36 10.77 12.40
CA GLY A 27 8.86 12.15 12.35
C GLY A 27 9.27 12.93 11.10
N ASP A 28 9.72 12.25 10.05
CA ASP A 28 10.22 12.88 8.82
C ASP A 28 9.04 13.25 7.89
N ALA A 29 8.48 14.45 8.09
CA ALA A 29 7.27 14.92 7.44
C ALA A 29 7.36 14.95 5.89
N GLU A 30 8.51 15.32 5.35
CA GLU A 30 8.76 15.33 3.90
C GLU A 30 8.85 13.91 3.35
N ALA A 31 9.55 13.00 4.03
CA ALA A 31 9.60 11.60 3.62
C ALA A 31 8.21 10.92 3.68
N ILE A 32 7.35 11.33 4.62
CA ILE A 32 5.97 10.86 4.71
C ILE A 32 5.17 11.33 3.50
N ARG A 33 5.27 12.62 3.12
CA ARG A 33 4.56 13.21 1.98
C ARG A 33 4.93 12.50 0.68
N ILE A 34 6.23 12.39 0.39
CA ILE A 34 6.74 11.72 -0.82
C ILE A 34 6.31 10.25 -0.85
N ARG A 35 6.39 9.52 0.27
CA ARG A 35 6.00 8.10 0.31
C ARG A 35 4.49 7.89 0.18
N ARG A 36 3.67 8.81 0.66
CA ARG A 36 2.21 8.77 0.46
C ARG A 36 1.86 8.95 -1.01
N GLU A 37 2.51 9.87 -1.71
CA GLU A 37 2.32 10.05 -3.15
C GLU A 37 2.74 8.82 -3.95
N GLN A 38 3.90 8.24 -3.62
CA GLN A 38 4.37 6.99 -4.22
C GLN A 38 3.41 5.82 -3.98
N LEU A 39 2.74 5.77 -2.81
CA LEU A 39 1.74 4.74 -2.53
C LEU A 39 0.46 4.89 -3.35
N LYS A 40 0.03 6.13 -3.65
CA LYS A 40 -1.13 6.39 -4.52
C LYS A 40 -0.88 5.98 -5.97
N ALA A 41 0.35 6.16 -6.46
CA ALA A 41 0.74 5.79 -7.82
C ALA A 41 0.89 4.27 -8.02
N LEU A 42 0.99 3.49 -6.94
CA LEU A 42 1.14 2.05 -7.04
C LEU A 42 -0.22 1.37 -7.29
N PRO A 43 -0.28 0.37 -8.18
CA PRO A 43 -1.49 -0.41 -8.39
C PRO A 43 -1.82 -1.16 -7.10
N VAL A 44 -2.89 -0.74 -6.42
CA VAL A 44 -3.36 -1.38 -5.20
C VAL A 44 -3.76 -2.80 -5.56
N PRO A 45 -3.15 -3.83 -4.94
CA PRO A 45 -3.55 -5.21 -5.21
C PRO A 45 -5.02 -5.34 -4.83
N ARG A 46 -5.88 -5.78 -5.78
CA ARG A 46 -7.31 -6.05 -5.56
C ARG A 46 -7.50 -6.68 -4.18
N GLN A 47 -8.06 -5.92 -3.25
CA GLN A 47 -8.41 -6.42 -1.93
C GLN A 47 -9.49 -7.48 -2.15
N ARG A 48 -9.21 -8.74 -1.78
CA ARG A 48 -10.21 -9.81 -1.77
C ARG A 48 -11.24 -9.64 -0.62
N TYR A 49 -11.05 -8.62 0.21
CA TYR A 49 -11.88 -8.32 1.37
C TYR A 49 -12.12 -6.81 1.40
N VAL A 50 -12.84 -6.29 0.41
CA VAL A 50 -13.81 -5.24 0.76
C VAL A 50 -14.89 -6.02 1.48
N HIS A 51 -14.94 -5.93 2.82
CA HIS A 51 -16.10 -6.43 3.55
C HIS A 51 -17.32 -5.77 2.94
N MET A 52 -18.08 -6.55 2.18
CA MET A 52 -19.41 -6.22 1.73
C MET A 52 -20.24 -5.89 2.98
N GLY A 53 -20.82 -4.70 3.03
CA GLY A 53 -21.87 -4.31 3.98
C GLY A 53 -21.46 -4.32 5.46
N SER A 54 -20.98 -3.20 6.00
CA SER A 54 -21.89 -2.32 6.76
C SER A 54 -23.34 -2.30 6.26
N SER A 55 -24.15 -3.24 6.75
CA SER A 55 -25.58 -3.06 7.00
C SER A 55 -26.09 -4.23 7.85
N ALA A 56 -25.72 -4.25 9.13
CA ALA A 56 -26.48 -4.97 10.14
C ALA A 56 -27.35 -3.93 10.84
N THR A 57 -28.63 -4.03 10.51
CA THR A 57 -29.87 -3.59 11.18
C THR A 57 -29.82 -2.36 12.08
#